data_AF-A0A950YIV3-F1
#
_entry.id   AF-A0A950YIV3-F1
#
_cell.length_a   1.000
_cell.length_b   1.000
_cell.length_c   1.000
_cell.angle_alpha   90.00
_cell.angle_beta   90.00
_cell.angle_gamma   90.00
#
_symmetry.space_group_name_H-M   'P 1'
#
loop_
_entity.id
_entity.type
_entity.pdbx_description
1 polymer ?
#
loop_
_entity_poly.entity_id
_entity_poly.type
_entity_poly.pdbx_seq_one_letter_code
_entity_poly.pdbx_strand_id
1 'polypeptide(L)' 'MLTLIAAAGEPSKVPFYIAGGVLVLWALGLATVGLTRPAFPNNERGARGVMLISALLMVITMAMAVITSAFPK' A
#
# COMPACT_ATOMS: atom_id res chain seq x y z
N MET A 1 -22.67 22.66 -13.51
CA MET A 1 -22.98 23.08 -12.12
C MET A 1 -23.23 21.86 -11.22
N LEU A 2 -24.18 20.97 -11.56
CA LEU A 2 -24.45 19.73 -10.79
C LEU A 2 -23.22 18.82 -10.60
N THR A 3 -22.38 18.68 -11.63
CA THR A 3 -21.16 17.86 -11.61
C THR A 3 -20.08 18.36 -10.65
N LEU A 4 -19.94 19.68 -10.50
CA LEU A 4 -18.96 20.28 -9.57
C LEU A 4 -19.36 20.06 -8.11
N ILE A 5 -20.67 20.09 -7.83
CA ILE A 5 -21.23 19.82 -6.50
C ILE A 5 -21.04 18.34 -6.14
N ALA A 6 -21.25 17.43 -7.09
CA ALA A 6 -21.01 16.00 -6.90
C ALA A 6 -19.52 15.71 -6.60
N ALA A 7 -18.59 16.35 -7.32
CA ALA A 7 -17.15 16.18 -7.10
C ALA A 7 -16.69 16.72 -5.72
N ALA A 8 -17.31 17.79 -5.22
CA ALA A 8 -16.97 18.36 -3.92
C ALA A 8 -17.37 17.47 -2.73
N GLY A 9 -18.32 16.55 -2.92
CA GLY A 9 -18.77 15.61 -1.88
C GLY A 9 -17.95 14.31 -1.80
N GLU A 10 -17.01 14.09 -2.72
CA GLU A 10 -16.30 12.82 -2.79
C GLU A 10 -15.20 12.71 -1.72
N PRO A 11 -15.08 11.56 -1.01
CA PRO A 11 -14.03 11.38 -0.02
C PRO A 11 -12.63 11.53 -0.64
N SER A 12 -11.76 12.27 0.05
CA SER A 12 -10.35 12.41 -0.36
C SER A 12 -9.66 11.05 -0.41
N LYS A 13 -9.03 10.74 -1.54
CA LYS A 13 -8.25 9.52 -1.78
C LYS A 13 -6.77 9.66 -1.37
N VAL A 14 -6.35 10.83 -0.92
CA VAL A 14 -4.95 11.11 -0.55
C VAL A 14 -4.39 10.08 0.44
N PRO A 15 -5.10 9.68 1.51
CA PRO A 15 -4.59 8.65 2.43
C PRO A 15 -4.33 7.29 1.74
N PHE A 16 -5.20 6.90 0.80
CA PHE A 16 -5.03 5.67 0.03
C PHE A 16 -3.83 5.75 -0.90
N TYR A 17 -3.63 6.88 -1.60
CA TYR A 17 -2.48 7.07 -2.48
C TYR A 17 -1.15 7.06 -1.71
N ILE A 18 -1.11 7.64 -0.51
CA ILE A 18 0.09 7.60 0.33
C ILE A 18 0.36 6.15 0.77
N ALA A 19 -0.64 5.45 1.33
CA ALA A 19 -0.47 4.08 1.79
C ALA A 19 -0.03 3.13 0.66
N GLY A 20 -0.71 3.20 -0.50
CA GLY A 20 -0.36 2.42 -1.68
C GLY A 20 1.01 2.77 -2.24
N GLY A 21 1.37 4.06 -2.26
CA GLY A 21 2.69 4.51 -2.68
C GLY A 21 3.81 3.94 -1.81
N VAL A 22 3.63 3.94 -0.48
CA VAL A 22 4.59 3.32 0.45
C VAL A 22 4.71 1.82 0.20
N LEU A 23 3.60 1.10 -0.02
CA LEU A 23 3.62 -0.31 -0.36
C LEU A 23 4.37 -0.58 -1.68
N VAL A 24 4.16 0.24 -2.71
CA VAL A 24 4.87 0.14 -3.99
C VAL A 24 6.37 0.36 -3.81
N LEU A 25 6.77 1.41 -3.09
CA LEU A 25 8.18 1.69 -2.83
C LEU A 25 8.87 0.54 -2.08
N TRP A 26 8.17 -0.05 -1.09
CA TRP A 26 8.64 -1.24 -0.40
C TRP A 26 8.82 -2.43 -1.36
N ALA A 27 7.84 -2.72 -2.20
CA ALA A 27 7.90 -3.82 -3.17
C ALA A 27 9.03 -3.63 -4.20
N LEU A 28 9.24 -2.41 -4.70
CA LEU A 28 10.35 -2.09 -5.59
C LEU A 28 11.71 -2.24 -4.89
N GLY A 29 11.79 -1.85 -3.62
CA GLY A 29 12.96 -2.10 -2.78
C GLY A 29 13.25 -3.60 -2.65
N LEU A 30 12.24 -4.40 -2.32
CA LEU A 30 12.37 -5.86 -2.25
C LEU A 30 12.78 -6.48 -3.58
N ALA A 31 12.19 -6.06 -4.69
CA ALA A 31 12.54 -6.56 -6.02
C ALA A 31 14.00 -6.24 -6.36
N THR A 32 14.43 -4.99 -6.13
CA THR A 32 15.82 -4.56 -6.36
C THR A 32 16.79 -5.37 -5.50
N VAL A 33 16.49 -5.55 -4.22
CA VAL A 33 17.34 -6.31 -3.29
C VAL A 33 17.37 -7.80 -3.66
N GLY A 34 16.22 -8.40 -3.93
CA GLY A 34 16.11 -9.83 -4.28
C GLY A 34 16.80 -10.18 -5.60
N LEU A 35 16.75 -9.28 -6.59
CA LEU A 35 17.45 -9.46 -7.87
C LEU A 35 18.97 -9.26 -7.76
N THR A 36 19.42 -8.39 -6.85
CA THR A 36 20.86 -8.05 -6.71
C THR A 36 21.59 -8.88 -5.65
N ARG A 37 20.87 -9.55 -4.74
CA ARG A 37 21.47 -10.30 -3.62
C ARG A 37 20.94 -11.73 -3.60
N PRO A 38 21.69 -12.71 -4.13
CA PRO A 38 21.28 -14.11 -4.17
C PRO A 38 20.98 -14.72 -2.79
N ALA A 39 21.63 -14.20 -1.74
CA ALA A 39 21.43 -14.66 -0.39
C ALA A 39 20.14 -14.11 0.25
N PHE A 40 19.54 -13.03 -0.28
CA PHE A 40 18.31 -12.45 0.28
C PHE A 40 17.16 -13.48 0.26
N PRO A 41 16.37 -13.65 1.35
CA PRO A 41 16.32 -12.84 2.59
C PRO A 41 17.21 -13.34 3.75
N ASN A 42 18.36 -13.92 3.44
CA ASN A 42 19.48 -14.39 4.28
C ASN A 42 19.17 -15.52 5.28
N ASN A 43 18.04 -15.47 5.98
CA ASN A 43 17.64 -16.46 6.98
C ASN A 43 16.11 -16.42 7.23
N GLU A 44 15.61 -17.38 8.02
CA GLU A 44 14.17 -17.46 8.35
C GLU A 44 13.63 -16.19 9.00
N ARG A 45 14.40 -15.55 9.88
CA ARG A 45 13.97 -14.33 10.56
C ARG A 45 13.81 -13.17 9.57
N GLY A 46 14.71 -13.06 8.59
CA GLY A 46 14.62 -12.12 7.48
C GLY A 46 13.39 -12.37 6.62
N ALA A 47 13.14 -13.64 6.26
CA ALA A 47 11.94 -14.02 5.50
C ALA A 47 10.64 -13.65 6.25
N ARG A 48 10.55 -13.95 7.55
CA ARG A 48 9.40 -13.57 8.39
C ARG A 48 9.24 -12.05 8.48
N GLY A 49 10.33 -11.30 8.59
CA GLY A 49 10.30 -9.83 8.59
C GLY A 49 9.73 -9.26 7.29
N VAL A 50 10.23 -9.73 6.14
CA VAL A 50 9.73 -9.33 4.81
C VAL A 50 8.25 -9.64 4.66
N MET A 51 7.82 -10.84 5.08
CA MET A 51 6.42 -11.26 5.04
C MET A 51 5.54 -10.36 5.90
N LEU A 52 5.91 -10.12 7.16
CA LEU A 52 5.13 -9.32 8.10
C LEU A 52 5.00 -7.87 7.65
N ILE A 53 6.10 -7.24 7.20
CA ILE A 53 6.05 -5.85 6.71
C ILE A 53 5.17 -5.75 5.46
N SER A 54 5.32 -6.68 4.52
CA SER A 54 4.50 -6.69 3.30
C SER A 54 3.02 -6.88 3.61
N ALA A 55 2.67 -7.83 4.49
CA ALA A 55 1.30 -8.07 4.90
C ALA A 55 0.70 -6.86 5.63
N LEU A 56 1.47 -6.22 6.52
CA LEU A 56 1.03 -5.03 7.24
C LEU A 56 0.76 -3.86 6.29
N LEU A 57 1.68 -3.55 5.38
CA LEU A 57 1.52 -2.49 4.39
C LEU A 57 0.33 -2.76 3.45
N MET A 58 0.11 -4.02 3.07
CA MET A 58 -1.04 -4.44 2.29
C MET A 58 -2.35 -4.20 3.05
N VAL A 59 -2.46 -4.64 4.31
CA VAL A 59 -3.66 -4.44 5.14
C VAL A 59 -3.96 -2.95 5.34
N ILE A 60 -2.95 -2.13 5.60
CA ILE A 60 -3.11 -0.67 5.72
C ILE A 60 -3.65 -0.08 4.41
N THR A 61 -3.08 -0.48 3.28
CA THR A 61 -3.52 -0.01 1.95
C THR A 61 -4.97 -0.41 1.67
N MET A 62 -5.35 -1.66 1.97
CA MET A 62 -6.74 -2.14 1.84
C MET A 62 -7.69 -1.37 2.75
N ALA A 63 -7.32 -1.14 4.00
CA ALA A 63 -8.13 -0.36 4.94
C ALA A 63 -8.34 1.07 4.44
N MET A 64 -7.29 1.74 3.94
CA MET A 64 -7.40 3.08 3.36
C MET A 64 -8.25 3.08 2.09
N ALA A 65 -8.20 2.03 1.26
CA ALA A 65 -9.07 1.89 0.09
C ALA A 65 -10.55 1.87 0.51
N VAL A 66 -10.90 1.08 1.54
CA VAL A 66 -12.28 1.01 2.06
C VAL A 66 -12.70 2.33 2.69
N ILE A 67 -11.86 2.92 3.54
CA ILE A 67 -12.16 4.17 4.25
C ILE A 67 -12.39 5.33 3.27
N THR A 68 -11.57 5.44 2.23
CA THR A 68 -11.65 6.52 1.23
C THR A 68 -12.58 6.19 0.06
N SER A 69 -13.23 5.03 0.05
CA SER A 69 -14.22 4.69 -0.99
C SER A 69 -15.49 5.56 -0.88
N ALA A 70 -16.12 5.83 -2.02
CA ALA A 70 -17.37 6.59 -2.10
C ALA A 70 -18.62 5.71 -1.91
N PHE A 71 -18.44 4.41 -1.66
CA PHE A 71 -19.56 3.49 -1.41
C PHE A 71 -20.21 3.81 -0.05
N PRO A 72 -21.55 3.68 0.06
CA PRO A 72 -22.22 3.79 1.35
C PRO A 72 -21.66 2.72 2.30
N LYS A 73 -21.29 3.14 3.51
CA LYS A 73 -20.80 2.27 4.58
C LYS A 73 -21.95 1.88 5.50
#